data_AF-A0A3D2J9S0-F1
#
_entry.id   AF-A0A3D2J9S0-F1
#
_cell.length_a   1.000
_cell.length_b   1.000
_cell.length_c   1.000
_cell.angle_alpha   90.00
_cell.angle_beta   90.00
_cell.angle_gamma   90.00
#
_symmetry.space_group_name_H-M   'P 1'
#
loop_
_entity.id
_entity.type
_entity.pdbx_description
1 polymer ?
#
loop_
_entity_poly.entity_id
_entity_poly.type
_entity_poly.pdbx_seq_one_letter_code
_entity_poly.pdbx_strand_id
1 'polypeptide(L)'
;MMAHLLDALEQGADIGHYGRLTFVMVARHFMSDDEIVELLSHQPDHNEADSRALLQQVKAHDYNPPKRERILEWQSKQDFPICPTPDEPGSCNVYQDLNFPSHIYDNITEYYEEQ
;
A
#
# COMPACT_ATOMS: atom_id res chain seq x y z
N MET A 1 -8.44 6.12 -2.91
CA MET A 1 -7.88 5.07 -2.02
C MET A 1 -6.67 5.59 -1.23
N MET A 2 -5.58 6.02 -1.86
CA MET A 2 -4.40 6.48 -1.11
C MET A 2 -4.67 7.68 -0.20
N ALA A 3 -5.51 8.64 -0.64
CA ALA A 3 -5.96 9.73 0.23
C ALA A 3 -6.66 9.20 1.49
N HIS A 4 -7.55 8.21 1.37
CA HIS A 4 -8.22 7.59 2.51
C HIS A 4 -7.24 6.91 3.48
N LEU A 5 -6.22 6.21 2.98
CA LEU A 5 -5.17 5.63 3.82
C LEU A 5 -4.33 6.71 4.52
N LEU A 6 -3.98 7.78 3.80
CA LEU A 6 -3.21 8.89 4.36
C LEU A 6 -4.00 9.60 5.46
N ASP A 7 -5.26 9.95 5.20
CA ASP A 7 -6.14 10.58 6.19
C ASP A 7 -6.27 9.73 7.46
N ALA A 8 -6.36 8.40 7.32
CA ALA A 8 -6.44 7.47 8.43
C ALA A 8 -5.13 7.43 9.24
N LEU A 9 -3.97 7.40 8.56
CA LEU A 9 -2.65 7.42 9.19
C LEU A 9 -2.37 8.73 9.93
N GLU A 10 -2.72 9.87 9.35
CA GLU A 10 -2.59 11.19 9.99
C GLU A 10 -3.45 11.31 11.25
N GLN A 11 -4.57 10.57 11.31
CA GLN A 11 -5.43 10.48 12.49
C GLN A 11 -4.96 9.42 13.51
N GLY A 12 -3.87 8.69 13.24
CA GLY A 12 -3.39 7.59 14.08
C GLY A 12 -4.32 6.37 14.10
N ALA A 13 -5.16 6.20 13.09
CA ALA A 13 -6.06 5.05 13.00
C ALA A 13 -5.29 3.78 12.62
N ASP A 14 -5.63 2.64 13.22
CA ASP A 14 -5.11 1.34 12.80
C ASP A 14 -5.71 0.95 11.44
N ILE A 15 -4.87 0.96 10.40
CA ILE A 15 -5.26 0.54 9.05
C ILE A 15 -5.09 -0.96 8.80
N GLY A 16 -4.70 -1.71 9.84
CA GLY A 16 -4.46 -3.15 9.80
C GLY A 16 -3.19 -3.52 9.03
N HIS A 17 -2.80 -4.80 9.15
CA HIS A 17 -1.58 -5.30 8.52
C HIS A 17 -1.57 -5.11 6.99
N TYR A 18 -2.68 -5.43 6.31
CA TYR A 18 -2.73 -5.30 4.85
C TYR A 18 -2.85 -3.85 4.40
N GLY A 19 -3.49 -2.99 5.19
CA GLY A 19 -3.48 -1.54 4.92
C GLY A 19 -2.06 -0.98 4.97
N ARG A 20 -1.29 -1.31 6.01
CA ARG A 20 0.13 -0.93 6.14
C ARG A 20 0.95 -1.43 4.97
N LEU A 21 0.79 -2.71 4.59
CA LEU A 21 1.50 -3.29 3.45
C LEU A 21 1.15 -2.59 2.13
N THR A 22 -0.14 -2.42 1.83
CA THR A 22 -0.59 -1.70 0.62
C THR A 22 -0.06 -0.26 0.59
N PHE A 23 -0.13 0.45 1.72
CA PHE A 23 0.39 1.81 1.82
C PHE A 23 1.88 1.86 1.49
N VAL A 24 2.71 1.02 2.12
CA VAL A 24 4.17 0.99 1.91
C VAL A 24 4.53 0.63 0.46
N MET A 25 3.88 -0.37 -0.12
CA MET A 25 4.13 -0.80 -1.51
C MET A 25 3.89 0.33 -2.52
N VAL A 26 2.94 1.22 -2.24
CA VAL A 26 2.61 2.36 -3.11
C VAL A 26 3.46 3.58 -2.75
N ALA A 27 3.45 3.97 -1.48
CA ALA A 27 3.99 5.24 -0.98
C ALA A 27 5.51 5.35 -1.14
N ARG A 28 6.25 4.24 -1.09
CA ARG A 28 7.72 4.21 -1.31
C ARG A 28 8.18 4.83 -2.64
N HIS A 29 7.27 4.98 -3.60
CA HIS A 29 7.54 5.57 -4.91
C HIS A 29 7.28 7.09 -4.97
N PHE A 30 6.67 7.68 -3.93
CA PHE A 30 6.18 9.07 -3.95
C PHE A 30 6.59 9.89 -2.73
N MET A 31 6.99 9.26 -1.62
CA MET A 31 7.38 9.93 -0.38
C MET A 31 8.68 9.35 0.20
N SER A 32 9.31 10.10 1.09
CA SER A 32 10.57 9.68 1.72
C SER A 32 10.34 8.58 2.76
N ASP A 33 11.39 7.82 3.05
CA ASP A 33 11.34 6.74 4.03
C ASP A 33 10.95 7.23 5.42
N ASP A 34 11.45 8.39 5.82
CA ASP A 34 11.17 8.95 7.14
C ASP A 34 9.72 9.43 7.24
N GLU A 35 9.12 9.98 6.16
CA GLU A 35 7.69 10.31 6.13
C GLU A 35 6.80 9.06 6.23
N ILE A 36 7.15 7.99 5.51
CA ILE A 36 6.42 6.71 5.59
C ILE A 36 6.49 6.15 7.01
N VAL A 37 7.68 6.13 7.59
CA VAL A 37 7.92 5.59 8.93
C VAL A 37 7.19 6.41 9.98
N GLU A 38 7.22 7.74 9.87
CA GLU A 38 6.51 8.63 10.78
C GLU A 38 5.00 8.39 10.74
N LEU A 39 4.40 8.30 9.54
CA LEU A 39 2.96 8.04 9.42
C LEU A 39 2.56 6.68 10.01
N LEU A 40 3.38 5.65 9.80
CA LEU A 40 3.09 4.30 10.27
C LEU A 40 3.28 4.12 11.78
N SER A 41 4.30 4.78 12.36
CA SER A 41 4.68 4.63 13.77
C SER A 41 3.65 5.16 14.76
N HIS A 42 2.70 5.98 14.29
CA HIS A 42 1.58 6.50 15.07
C HIS A 42 0.41 5.52 15.23
N GLN A 43 0.46 4.36 14.58
CA GLN A 43 -0.60 3.37 14.69
C GLN A 43 -0.53 2.58 16.00
N PRO A 44 -1.69 2.14 16.54
CA PRO A 44 -1.73 1.20 17.65
C PRO A 44 -0.90 -0.05 17.36
N ASP A 45 -0.08 -0.46 18.33
CA ASP A 45 0.75 -1.67 18.26
C ASP A 45 1.70 -1.76 17.03
N HIS A 46 2.06 -0.62 16.42
CA HIS A 46 3.02 -0.57 15.33
C HIS A 46 3.96 0.62 15.50
N ASN A 47 5.18 0.35 15.97
CA ASN A 47 6.14 1.41 16.30
C ASN A 47 7.07 1.76 15.13
N GLU A 48 7.99 2.70 15.36
CA GLU A 48 8.98 3.12 14.36
C GLU A 48 9.88 1.97 13.87
N ALA A 49 10.30 1.07 14.75
CA ALA A 49 11.16 -0.07 14.38
C ALA A 49 10.40 -1.06 13.47
N ASP A 50 9.14 -1.35 13.78
CA ASP A 50 8.27 -2.19 12.96
C ASP A 50 8.02 -1.54 11.58
N SER A 51 7.81 -0.22 11.57
CA SER A 51 7.60 0.57 10.35
C SER A 51 8.84 0.54 9.44
N ARG A 52 10.03 0.74 10.00
CA ARG A 52 11.30 0.65 9.26
C ARG A 52 11.54 -0.76 8.73
N ALA A 53 11.27 -1.79 9.53
CA ALA A 53 11.42 -3.19 9.12
C ALA A 53 10.50 -3.54 7.94
N LEU A 54 9.23 -3.12 8.00
CA LEU A 54 8.27 -3.32 6.92
C LEU A 54 8.72 -2.61 5.63
N LEU A 55 9.10 -1.35 5.71
CA LEU A 55 9.58 -0.58 4.55
C LEU A 55 10.82 -1.22 3.92
N GLN A 56 11.78 -1.63 4.75
CA GLN A 56 12.98 -2.33 4.27
C GLN A 56 12.65 -3.66 3.60
N GLN A 57 11.74 -4.45 4.17
CA GLN A 57 11.29 -5.71 3.59
C GLN A 57 10.67 -5.48 2.21
N VAL A 58 9.76 -4.51 2.09
CA VAL A 58 9.09 -4.20 0.82
C VAL A 58 10.09 -3.73 -0.24
N LYS A 59 11.09 -2.93 0.16
CA LYS A 59 12.17 -2.50 -0.74
C LYS A 59 13.09 -3.64 -1.15
N ALA A 60 13.48 -4.49 -0.21
CA ALA A 60 14.40 -5.60 -0.47
C ALA A 60 13.79 -6.66 -1.42
N HIS A 61 12.49 -6.92 -1.29
CA HIS A 61 11.76 -7.81 -2.19
C HIS A 61 11.27 -7.14 -3.48
N ASP A 62 11.49 -5.84 -3.60
CA ASP A 62 10.99 -5.00 -4.69
C ASP A 62 9.52 -5.25 -5.06
N TYR A 63 8.64 -5.30 -4.06
CA TYR A 63 7.24 -5.62 -4.33
C TYR A 63 6.58 -4.55 -5.21
N ASN A 64 5.97 -5.00 -6.31
CA ASN A 64 5.11 -4.17 -7.15
C ASN A 64 3.85 -3.73 -6.38
N PRO A 65 3.36 -2.49 -6.57
CA PRO A 65 2.08 -2.05 -6.03
C PRO A 65 0.95 -3.08 -6.28
N PRO A 66 0.07 -3.36 -5.31
CA PRO A 66 -0.94 -4.39 -5.51
C PRO A 66 -2.02 -3.94 -6.49
N LYS A 67 -2.50 -4.87 -7.34
CA LYS A 67 -3.70 -4.64 -8.17
C LYS A 67 -4.96 -4.56 -7.30
N ARG A 68 -6.03 -3.96 -7.83
CA ARG A 68 -7.33 -3.83 -7.17
C ARG A 68 -7.83 -5.17 -6.62
N GLU A 69 -7.76 -6.25 -7.39
CA GLU A 69 -8.28 -7.56 -6.98
C GLU A 69 -7.58 -8.06 -5.71
N ARG A 70 -6.26 -7.86 -5.63
CA ARG A 70 -5.47 -8.22 -4.45
C ARG A 70 -5.80 -7.35 -3.25
N ILE A 71 -5.99 -6.04 -3.47
CA ILE A 71 -6.42 -5.10 -2.42
C ILE A 71 -7.77 -5.54 -1.82
N LEU A 72 -8.74 -5.87 -2.67
CA LEU A 72 -10.06 -6.35 -2.23
C LEU A 72 -9.98 -7.69 -1.48
N GLU A 73 -9.15 -8.63 -1.97
CA GLU A 73 -8.90 -9.89 -1.28
C GLU A 73 -8.31 -9.67 0.13
N TRP A 74 -7.29 -8.82 0.23
CA TRP A 74 -6.65 -8.50 1.52
C TRP A 74 -7.58 -7.76 2.47
N GLN A 75 -8.35 -6.79 1.96
CA GLN A 75 -9.35 -6.09 2.75
C GLN A 75 -10.37 -7.07 3.35
N SER A 76 -10.78 -8.11 2.64
CA SER A 76 -11.73 -9.11 3.19
C SER A 76 -11.21 -9.88 4.40
N LYS A 77 -9.92 -9.77 4.71
CA LYS A 77 -9.23 -10.46 5.82
C LYS A 77 -8.96 -9.55 7.02
N GLN A 78 -9.39 -8.29 6.99
CA GLN A 78 -9.22 -7.32 8.08
C GLN A 78 -10.43 -6.40 8.21
N ASP A 79 -10.54 -5.68 9.32
CA ASP A 79 -11.69 -4.80 9.57
C ASP A 79 -11.59 -3.45 8.83
N PHE A 80 -10.37 -2.91 8.68
CA PHE A 80 -10.18 -1.61 8.05
C PHE A 80 -10.36 -1.69 6.51
N PRO A 81 -11.21 -0.84 5.91
CA PRO A 81 -11.48 -0.86 4.47
C PRO A 81 -10.38 -0.14 3.67
N ILE A 82 -9.40 -0.88 3.15
CA ILE A 82 -8.33 -0.30 2.30
C ILE A 82 -8.90 0.46 1.09
N CYS A 83 -9.86 -0.16 0.41
CA CYS A 83 -10.69 0.43 -0.62
C CYS A 83 -12.05 0.85 -0.03
N PRO A 84 -12.32 2.17 0.10
CA PRO A 84 -13.55 2.66 0.72
C PRO A 84 -14.80 2.49 -0.15
N THR A 85 -14.65 2.29 -1.48
CA THR A 85 -15.76 2.09 -2.41
C THR A 85 -15.62 0.78 -3.20
N PRO A 86 -15.66 -0.39 -2.54
CA PRO A 86 -15.35 -1.67 -3.18
C PRO A 86 -16.35 -2.10 -4.27
N ASP A 87 -17.58 -1.57 -4.22
CA ASP A 87 -18.62 -1.88 -5.21
C ASP A 87 -18.54 -1.01 -6.47
N GLU A 88 -17.75 0.08 -6.46
CA GLU A 88 -17.58 0.95 -7.61
C GLU A 88 -16.58 0.35 -8.61
N PRO A 89 -16.97 0.09 -9.86
CA PRO A 89 -16.06 -0.42 -10.88
C PRO A 89 -14.87 0.53 -11.08
N GLY A 90 -13.66 -0.02 -11.01
CA GLY A 90 -12.43 0.73 -11.28
C GLY A 90 -11.90 1.62 -10.14
N SER A 91 -12.58 1.70 -8.98
CA SER A 91 -12.00 2.42 -7.83
C SER A 91 -10.71 1.73 -7.33
N CYS A 92 -9.90 2.40 -6.51
CA CYS A 92 -8.79 1.76 -5.80
C CYS A 92 -7.78 1.01 -6.70
N ASN A 93 -7.74 1.35 -7.99
CA ASN A 93 -6.77 0.82 -8.92
C ASN A 93 -5.60 1.79 -8.96
N VAL A 94 -4.58 1.51 -8.16
CA VAL A 94 -3.40 2.39 -8.01
C VAL A 94 -2.72 2.69 -9.35
N TYR A 95 -2.78 1.79 -10.33
CA TYR A 95 -2.17 1.97 -11.64
C TYR A 95 -2.98 2.88 -12.57
N GLN A 96 -4.28 3.05 -12.31
CA GLN A 96 -5.12 4.04 -12.99
C GLN A 96 -5.12 5.36 -12.24
N ASP A 97 -5.05 5.32 -10.91
CA ASP A 97 -5.14 6.49 -10.04
C ASP A 97 -3.82 7.26 -9.93
N LEU A 98 -2.67 6.62 -10.17
CA LEU A 98 -1.33 7.20 -9.96
C LEU A 98 -0.39 6.96 -11.16
N ASN A 99 0.58 7.87 -11.32
CA ASN A 99 1.64 7.74 -12.32
C ASN A 99 2.91 7.22 -11.65
N PHE A 100 3.16 5.92 -11.73
CA PHE A 100 4.38 5.31 -11.18
C PHE A 100 5.61 5.58 -12.07
N PRO A 101 6.83 5.45 -11.53
CA PRO A 101 8.03 5.36 -12.36
C PRO A 101 7.93 4.25 -13.42
N SER A 102 8.50 4.47 -14.60
CA SER A 102 8.33 3.57 -15.77
C SER A 102 8.70 2.10 -15.48
N HIS A 103 9.79 1.88 -14.73
CA HIS A 103 10.28 0.54 -14.38
C HIS A 103 9.27 -0.33 -13.63
N ILE A 104 8.29 0.27 -12.95
CA ILE A 104 7.22 -0.46 -12.25
C ILE A 104 6.27 -1.12 -13.25
N TYR A 105 6.04 -0.51 -14.41
CA TYR A 105 5.20 -1.10 -15.45
C TYR A 105 5.93 -2.20 -16.23
N ASP A 106 7.25 -2.10 -16.36
CA ASP A 106 8.09 -3.10 -17.03
C ASP A 106 7.98 -4.46 -16.31
N ASN A 107 8.06 -4.46 -14.97
CA ASN A 107 7.97 -5.65 -14.13
C ASN A 107 6.55 -6.27 -14.05
N ILE A 108 5.51 -5.54 -14.45
CA ILE A 108 4.15 -6.07 -14.51
C ILE A 108 3.96 -6.96 -15.74
N THR A 109 4.70 -6.69 -16.81
CA THR A 109 4.59 -7.39 -18.10
C THR A 109 5.25 -8.78 -18.03
N GLU A 110 6.37 -8.93 -17.33
CA GLU A 110 7.08 -10.22 -17.20
C GLU A 110 6.29 -11.29 -16.43
N TYR A 111 5.43 -10.93 -15.47
CA TYR A 111 4.61 -11.92 -14.76
C TYR A 111 3.47 -12.51 -15.62
N TYR A 112 3.19 -11.94 -16.80
CA TYR A 112 2.15 -12.43 -17.70
C TYR A 112 2.64 -13.46 -18.73
N GLU A 113 3.95 -13.73 -18.83
CA GLU A 113 4.47 -14.74 -19.76
C GLU A 113 4.60 -16.15 -19.15
N GLU A 114 4.38 -16.32 -17.83
CA GLU A 114 4.52 -17.63 -17.15
C GLU A 114 3.22 -18.19 -16.52
N GLN A 115 2.06 -18.06 -17.19
CA GLN A 115 0.83 -18.78 -16.79
C GLN A 115 0.14 -19.48 -17.97
#